data_AF-A0ABD4UKT7-F1
#
_entry.id   AF-A0ABD4UKT7-F1
#
_cell.length_a   1.000
_cell.length_b   1.000
_cell.length_c   1.000
_cell.angle_alpha   90.00
_cell.angle_beta   90.00
_cell.angle_gamma   90.00
#
_symmetry.space_group_name_H-M   'P 1'
#
loop_
_entity.id
_entity.type
_entity.pdbx_description
1 polymer ?
#
loop_
_entity_poly.entity_id
_entity_poly.type
_entity_poly.pdbx_seq_one_letter_code
_entity_poly.pdbx_strand_id
1 'polypeptide(L)' 'MLIDWNYDGAVLQPAVVDIPGKSELVSGAYKVPEDAGTIRVKITDLLSESWEGSISNGD' A
#
# COMPACT_ATOMS: atom_id res chain seq x y z
N MET A 1 -1.04 -0.24 4.04
CA MET A 1 -0.33 -1.45 3.58
C MET A 1 -1.18 -2.66 3.80
N LEU A 2 -1.31 -3.47 2.77
CA LEU A 2 -2.08 -4.70 2.75
C LEU A 2 -1.16 -5.80 2.26
N ILE A 3 -1.12 -6.93 2.97
CA ILE A 3 -0.33 -8.10 2.57
C ILE A 3 -1.27 -9.29 2.49
N ASP A 4 -1.35 -9.85 1.28
CA ASP A 4 -1.98 -11.13 1.00
C ASP A 4 -0.88 -12.15 0.76
N TRP A 5 -0.84 -13.19 1.59
CA TRP A 5 0.19 -14.23 1.53
C TRP A 5 -0.08 -15.30 0.46
N ASN A 6 -1.33 -15.40 -0.02
CA ASN A 6 -1.82 -16.48 -0.88
C ASN A 6 -2.75 -15.94 -1.98
N TYR A 7 -2.30 -14.92 -2.69
CA TYR A 7 -3.07 -14.24 -3.72
C TYR A 7 -3.42 -15.18 -4.88
N ASP A 8 -4.71 -15.25 -5.20
CA ASP A 8 -5.28 -16.20 -6.17
C ASP A 8 -5.22 -15.73 -7.64
N GLY A 9 -4.79 -14.50 -7.89
CA GLY A 9 -4.77 -13.90 -9.23
C GLY A 9 -5.93 -12.94 -9.50
N ALA A 10 -7.02 -13.00 -8.73
CA ALA A 10 -8.26 -12.26 -8.99
C ALA A 10 -8.55 -11.18 -7.92
N VAL A 11 -8.64 -11.54 -6.65
CA VAL A 11 -9.11 -10.63 -5.58
C VAL A 11 -8.08 -10.55 -4.46
N LEU A 12 -7.74 -9.32 -4.06
CA LEU A 12 -6.81 -9.11 -2.95
C LEU A 12 -7.53 -9.40 -1.62
N GLN A 13 -7.11 -10.43 -0.90
CA GLN A 13 -7.64 -10.81 0.41
C GLN A 13 -6.54 -10.70 1.46
N PRO A 14 -6.23 -9.48 1.93
CA PRO A 14 -5.09 -9.28 2.79
C PRO A 14 -5.31 -9.91 4.17
N ALA A 15 -4.34 -10.72 4.58
CA ALA A 15 -4.27 -11.25 5.94
C ALA A 15 -3.66 -10.23 6.92
N VAL A 16 -2.86 -9.28 6.40
CA VAL A 16 -2.29 -8.17 7.19
C VAL A 16 -2.78 -6.85 6.64
N VAL A 17 -3.28 -5.99 7.54
CA VAL A 17 -3.66 -4.60 7.26
C VAL A 17 -2.89 -3.71 8.23
N ASP A 18 -2.01 -2.88 7.69
CA ASP A 18 -1.20 -1.92 8.43
C ASP A 18 -1.37 -0.53 7.82
N ILE A 19 -1.96 0.41 8.54
CA ILE A 19 -2.31 1.75 8.05
C ILE A 19 -1.54 2.77 8.89
N PRO A 20 -0.56 3.50 8.32
CA PRO A 20 0.20 4.50 9.06
C PRO A 20 -0.67 5.71 9.42
N GLY A 21 -0.23 6.48 10.42
CA GLY A 21 -0.87 7.75 10.78
C GLY A 21 -0.83 8.79 9.65
N LYS A 22 -1.61 9.88 9.81
CA LYS A 22 -1.80 10.95 8.81
C LYS A 22 -0.52 11.63 8.28
N SER A 23 0.66 11.37 8.84
CA SER A 23 1.92 11.99 8.39
C SER A 23 3.11 11.04 8.51
N GLU A 24 2.85 9.74 8.52
CA GLU A 24 3.87 8.72 8.67
C GLU A 24 4.02 7.93 7.38
N LEU A 25 5.26 7.65 7.00
CA LEU A 25 5.55 6.74 5.91
C LEU A 25 5.21 5.31 6.33
N VAL A 26 4.66 4.54 5.40
CA VAL A 26 4.49 3.09 5.58
C VAL A 26 5.87 2.47 5.76
N SER A 27 6.12 1.86 6.94
CA SER A 27 7.33 1.07 7.19
C SER A 27 7.00 -0.09 8.12
N GLY A 28 7.62 -1.25 7.88
CA GLY A 28 7.42 -2.43 8.71
C GLY A 28 8.16 -3.65 8.19
N ALA A 29 8.41 -4.62 9.08
CA ALA A 29 8.99 -5.91 8.75
C ALA A 29 8.00 -7.01 9.14
N TYR A 30 7.70 -7.92 8.21
CA TYR A 30 6.67 -8.94 8.37
C TYR A 30 7.29 -10.32 8.22
N LYS A 31 6.97 -11.22 9.15
CA LYS A 31 7.35 -12.63 9.04
C LYS A 31 6.45 -13.28 7.99
N VAL A 32 7.07 -13.82 6.94
CA VAL A 32 6.37 -14.62 5.93
C VAL A 32 5.95 -15.97 6.54
N PRO A 33 4.67 -16.39 6.44
CA PRO A 33 4.23 -17.72 6.85
C PRO A 33 4.95 -18.83 6.08
N GLU A 34 5.10 -20.00 6.68
CA GLU A 34 5.80 -21.15 6.05
C GLU A 34 5.02 -21.73 4.86
N ASP A 35 3.70 -21.53 4.83
CA ASP A 35 2.76 -22.00 3.82
C ASP A 35 2.39 -20.92 2.78
N ALA A 36 3.13 -19.79 2.76
CA ALA A 36 2.86 -18.72 1.82
C ALA A 36 3.12 -19.15 0.36
N GLY A 37 2.15 -18.88 -0.50
CA GLY A 37 2.23 -19.04 -1.95
C GLY A 37 2.59 -17.73 -2.63
N THR A 38 1.70 -17.27 -3.52
CA THR A 38 1.88 -15.99 -4.22
C THR A 38 1.61 -14.83 -3.27
N ILE A 39 2.66 -14.08 -2.93
CA ILE A 39 2.53 -12.93 -2.03
C ILE A 39 2.18 -11.69 -2.86
N ARG A 40 1.08 -11.01 -2.51
CA ARG A 40 0.71 -9.71 -3.08
C ARG A 40 0.67 -8.64 -2.01
N VAL A 41 1.49 -7.61 -2.20
CA VAL A 41 1.59 -6.46 -1.31
C VAL A 41 0.98 -5.24 -2.00
N LYS A 42 0.09 -4.52 -1.31
CA LYS A 42 -0.46 -3.23 -1.74
C LYS A 42 -0.12 -2.16 -0.72
N ILE A 43 0.72 -1.22 -1.09
CA ILE A 43 1.06 -0.05 -0.28
C ILE A 43 0.18 1.11 -0.77
N THR A 44 -0.52 1.75 0.16
CA THR A 44 -1.38 2.90 -0.11
C THR A 44 -1.00 3.97 0.88
N ASP A 45 -0.59 5.11 0.35
CA ASP A 45 -0.35 6.31 1.11
C ASP A 45 -1.66 7.10 1.20
N LEU A 46 -2.05 7.49 2.41
CA LEU A 46 -3.28 8.25 2.67
C LEU A 46 -3.09 9.75 2.44
N LEU A 47 -1.84 10.21 2.33
CA LEU A 47 -1.45 11.58 2.05
C LEU A 47 -1.28 11.89 0.56
N SER A 48 -1.62 10.94 -0.31
CA SER A 48 -1.57 11.14 -1.75
C SER A 48 -2.69 12.10 -2.15
N GLU A 49 -2.50 13.39 -1.89
CA GLU A 49 -3.22 14.45 -2.57
C GLU A 49 -2.89 14.30 -4.06
N SER A 50 -3.89 13.97 -4.86
CA SER A 50 -3.81 14.16 -6.30
C SER A 50 -3.73 15.66 -6.56
N TRP A 51 -2.51 16.18 -6.64
CA TRP A 51 -2.30 17.54 -7.10
C TRP A 51 -2.61 17.59 -8.61
N GLU A 52 -3.68 18.29 -8.97
CA GLU A 52 -4.02 18.63 -10.35
C GLU A 52 -4.14 20.16 -10.45
N GLY A 53 -3.14 20.79 -11.09
CA GLY A 53 -3.13 22.23 -11.30
C GLY A 53 -2.18 22.61 -12.44
N SER A 54 -2.48 23.73 -13.10
CA SER A 54 -1.57 24.35 -14.07
C SER A 54 -0.89 25.55 -13.43
N ILE A 55 0.44 25.59 -13.49
CA ILE A 55 1.25 26.74 -13.05
C ILE A 55 1.45 27.64 -14.27
N SER A 56 0.88 28.84 -14.25
CA SER A 56 1.23 29.91 -15.18
C SER A 56 2.31 30.78 -14.55
N ASN A 57 3.48 30.86 -15.18
CA ASN A 57 4.58 31.69 -14.72
C ASN A 57 4.61 33.01 -15.49
N GLY A 58 4.08 34.07 -14.88
CA GLY A 58 4.25 35.47 -15.26
C GLY A 58 3.32 35.98 -16.37
N ASP A 59 2.68 37.14 -16.11
CA ASP A 59 2.17 38.06 -17.13
C ASP A 59 3.33 38.77 -17.87
#